data_AF-A0A1I0RJT4-F1
#
_entry.id   AF-A0A1I0RJT4-F1
#
_cell.length_a   1.000
_cell.length_b   1.000
_cell.length_c   1.000
_cell.angle_alpha   90.00
_cell.angle_beta   90.00
_cell.angle_gamma   90.00
#
_symmetry.space_group_name_H-M   'P 1'
#
loop_
_entity.id
_entity.type
_entity.pdbx_description
1 polymer ?
#
loop_
_entity_poly.entity_id
_entity_poly.type
_entity_poly.pdbx_seq_one_letter_code
_entity_poly.pdbx_strand_id
1 'polypeptide(L)'
;MMRDDLVRLTEITAAALSAAQAKSAALQRKESALRQQLHDLARQRDTPVSVESAAERAGATVRWQHWVDRRREEINTELARVLALRDAARARLQRAFGKDQAMQELVKRLERERQAARQKPRF
;
A
#
# COMPACT_ATOMS: atom_id res chain seq x y z
N MET A 1 14.99 14.68 -31.21
CA MET A 1 13.67 15.26 -30.86
C MET A 1 12.65 14.17 -30.53
N MET A 2 11.87 13.62 -31.47
CA MET A 2 10.76 12.71 -31.13
C MET A 2 11.17 11.40 -30.39
N ARG A 3 12.42 10.93 -30.55
CA ARG A 3 12.94 9.76 -29.80
C ARG A 3 13.30 10.11 -28.36
N ASP A 4 13.93 11.26 -28.14
CA ASP A 4 14.36 11.71 -26.82
C ASP A 4 13.13 12.01 -25.96
N ASP A 5 12.07 12.53 -26.57
CA ASP A 5 10.78 12.78 -25.91
C ASP A 5 10.11 11.47 -25.44
N LEU A 6 10.14 10.41 -26.26
CA LEU A 6 9.59 9.10 -25.90
C LEU A 6 10.39 8.41 -24.79
N VAL A 7 11.73 8.50 -24.83
CA VAL A 7 12.58 7.96 -23.76
C VAL A 7 12.27 8.67 -22.45
N ARG A 8 12.22 10.01 -22.44
CA ARG A 8 11.83 10.80 -21.27
C ARG A 8 10.44 10.45 -20.76
N LEU A 9 9.48 10.26 -21.66
CA LEU A 9 8.11 9.91 -21.27
C LEU A 9 8.05 8.52 -20.62
N THR A 10 8.88 7.58 -21.09
CA THR A 10 9.03 6.25 -20.50
C THR A 10 9.64 6.32 -19.09
N GLU A 11 10.67 7.14 -18.90
CA GLU A 11 11.27 7.38 -17.59
C GLU A 11 10.26 7.98 -16.61
N ILE A 12 9.45 8.95 -17.07
CA ILE A 12 8.40 9.58 -16.26
C ILE A 12 7.33 8.55 -15.86
N THR A 13 6.87 7.70 -16.79
CA THR A 13 5.86 6.68 -16.47
C THR A 13 6.40 5.62 -15.52
N ALA A 14 7.67 5.22 -15.67
CA ALA A 14 8.33 4.29 -14.77
C ALA A 14 8.50 4.89 -13.36
N ALA A 15 8.91 6.15 -13.26
CA ALA A 15 9.01 6.86 -11.98
C ALA A 15 7.63 6.98 -11.30
N ALA A 16 6.57 7.28 -12.06
CA ALA A 16 5.21 7.35 -11.55
C ALA A 16 4.70 5.98 -11.04
N LEU A 17 5.04 4.89 -11.73
CA LEU A 17 4.74 3.53 -11.30
C LEU A 17 5.47 3.20 -9.99
N SER A 18 6.78 3.45 -9.93
CA SER A 18 7.59 3.23 -8.73
C SER A 18 7.04 3.99 -7.51
N ALA A 19 6.69 5.28 -7.69
CA ALA A 19 6.08 6.07 -6.64
C ALA A 19 4.73 5.50 -6.16
N ALA A 20 3.90 5.00 -7.09
CA ALA A 20 2.62 4.37 -6.74
C ALA A 20 2.83 3.04 -5.97
N GLN A 21 3.81 2.23 -6.37
CA GLN A 21 4.20 0.99 -5.68
C GLN A 21 4.68 1.28 -4.27
N ALA A 22 5.59 2.26 -4.10
CA ALA A 22 6.11 2.66 -2.80
C ALA A 22 4.99 3.11 -1.85
N LYS A 23 4.03 3.91 -2.36
CA LYS A 23 2.86 4.33 -1.57
C LYS A 23 1.97 3.14 -1.18
N SER A 24 1.72 2.22 -2.10
CA SER A 24 0.93 1.01 -1.82
C SER A 24 1.60 0.13 -0.75
N ALA A 25 2.92 -0.07 -0.85
CA ALA A 25 3.70 -0.84 0.11
C ALA A 25 3.71 -0.19 1.51
N ALA A 26 3.81 1.14 1.58
CA ALA A 26 3.73 1.86 2.85
C ALA A 26 2.37 1.67 3.53
N LEU A 27 1.27 1.75 2.77
CA LEU A 27 -0.07 1.52 3.30
C LEU A 27 -0.27 0.07 3.76
N GLN A 28 0.27 -0.90 3.03
CA GLN A 28 0.22 -2.31 3.42
C GLN A 28 0.99 -2.59 4.72
N ARG A 29 2.18 -2.01 4.89
CA ARG A 29 2.92 -2.10 6.16
C ARG A 29 2.12 -1.52 7.32
N LYS A 30 1.47 -0.37 7.10
CA LYS A 30 0.65 0.29 8.12
C LYS A 30 -0.56 -0.55 8.52
N GLU A 31 -1.28 -1.11 7.55
CA GLU A 31 -2.38 -2.05 7.81
C GLU A 31 -1.92 -3.26 8.63
N SER A 32 -0.82 -3.91 8.23
CA SER A 32 -0.29 -5.07 8.95
C SER A 32 0.07 -4.72 10.40
N ALA A 33 0.68 -3.55 10.62
CA ALA A 33 1.00 -3.07 11.97
C ALA A 33 -0.25 -2.86 12.83
N LEU A 34 -1.30 -2.24 12.29
CA LEU A 34 -2.56 -2.02 13.00
C LEU A 34 -3.27 -3.35 13.34
N ARG A 35 -3.25 -4.31 12.41
CA ARG A 35 -3.80 -5.65 12.66
C ARG A 35 -3.01 -6.39 13.74
N GLN A 36 -1.69 -6.26 13.73
CA GLN A 36 -0.84 -6.83 14.78
C GLN A 36 -1.18 -6.22 16.14
N GLN A 37 -1.35 -4.90 16.23
CA GLN A 37 -1.75 -4.22 17.46
C GLN A 37 -3.10 -4.72 18.00
N LEU A 38 -4.10 -4.92 17.13
CA LEU A 38 -5.39 -5.50 17.55
C LEU A 38 -5.22 -6.91 18.12
N HIS A 39 -4.40 -7.72 17.47
CA HIS A 39 -4.13 -9.08 17.90
C HIS A 39 -3.37 -9.13 19.23
N ASP A 40 -2.37 -8.27 19.42
CA ASP A 40 -1.62 -8.18 20.67
C ASP A 40 -2.52 -7.71 21.83
N LEU A 41 -3.41 -6.74 21.56
CA LEU A 41 -4.37 -6.25 22.52
C LEU A 41 -5.47 -7.29 22.85
N ALA A 42 -5.80 -8.19 21.91
CA ALA A 42 -6.65 -9.33 22.20
C ALA A 42 -5.95 -10.35 23.11
N ARG A 43 -4.67 -10.66 22.87
CA ARG A 43 -3.87 -11.57 23.72
C ARG A 43 -3.69 -11.08 25.14
N GLN A 44 -3.51 -9.77 25.35
CA GLN A 44 -3.34 -9.19 26.68
C GLN A 44 -4.59 -9.34 27.58
N ARG A 45 -5.78 -9.55 26.99
CA ARG A 45 -7.01 -9.80 27.75
C ARG A 45 -6.99 -11.16 28.46
N ASP A 46 -6.30 -12.15 27.90
CA ASP A 46 -6.32 -13.53 28.40
C ASP A 46 -5.26 -13.79 29.49
N THR A 47 -4.44 -12.79 29.83
CA THR A 47 -3.42 -12.90 30.88
C THR A 47 -4.03 -12.60 32.26
N PRO A 48 -4.04 -13.56 33.20
CA PRO A 48 -4.59 -13.33 34.54
C PRO A 48 -3.72 -12.34 35.34
N VAL A 49 -4.35 -11.32 35.93
CA VAL A 49 -3.70 -10.36 36.83
C VAL A 49 -3.88 -10.84 38.27
N SER A 50 -2.78 -11.03 39.00
CA SER A 50 -2.80 -11.31 40.44
C SER A 50 -3.12 -10.01 41.20
N VAL A 51 -4.21 -9.99 41.96
CA VAL A 51 -4.66 -8.80 42.72
C VAL A 51 -5.25 -9.26 44.04
N GLU A 52 -4.95 -8.55 45.13
CA GLU A 52 -5.15 -9.02 46.52
C GLU A 52 -6.62 -9.04 46.98
N SER A 53 -7.47 -8.07 46.57
CA SER A 53 -8.90 -8.04 46.97
C SER A 53 -9.89 -8.10 45.81
N ALA A 54 -11.08 -8.67 46.04
CA ALA A 54 -12.13 -8.82 45.01
C ALA A 54 -12.70 -7.47 44.50
N ALA A 55 -12.77 -6.47 45.38
CA ALA A 55 -13.25 -5.13 45.02
C ALA A 55 -12.23 -4.36 44.17
N GLU A 56 -10.93 -4.46 44.50
CA GLU A 56 -9.86 -3.88 43.68
C GLU A 56 -9.73 -4.60 42.34
N ARG A 57 -9.89 -5.94 42.32
CA ARG A 57 -10.01 -6.72 41.08
C ARG A 57 -11.11 -6.14 40.20
N ALA A 58 -12.33 -6.01 40.70
CA ALA A 58 -13.46 -5.52 39.93
C ALA A 58 -13.23 -4.09 39.38
N GLY A 59 -12.76 -3.16 40.21
CA GLY A 59 -12.51 -1.78 39.79
C GLY A 59 -11.31 -1.62 38.84
N ALA A 60 -10.26 -2.44 38.98
CA ALA A 60 -9.15 -2.50 38.04
C ALA A 60 -9.58 -3.10 36.70
N THR A 61 -10.40 -4.15 36.71
CA THR A 61 -10.94 -4.80 35.51
C THR A 61 -11.80 -3.83 34.69
N VAL A 62 -12.68 -3.04 35.31
CA VAL A 62 -13.55 -2.10 34.57
C VAL A 62 -12.75 -0.98 33.88
N ARG A 63 -11.75 -0.41 34.56
CA ARG A 63 -10.88 0.63 33.98
C ARG A 63 -10.01 0.08 32.86
N TRP A 64 -9.46 -1.11 33.05
CA TRP A 64 -8.71 -1.83 32.01
C TRP A 64 -9.58 -2.11 30.78
N GLN A 65 -10.81 -2.59 30.98
CA GLN A 65 -11.76 -2.88 29.90
C GLN A 65 -12.10 -1.61 29.10
N HIS A 66 -12.40 -0.50 29.79
CA HIS A 66 -12.62 0.78 29.12
C HIS A 66 -11.42 1.25 28.30
N TRP A 67 -10.20 1.08 28.83
CA TRP A 67 -8.98 1.42 28.10
C TRP A 67 -8.80 0.54 26.86
N VAL A 68 -9.01 -0.77 26.98
CA VAL A 68 -8.97 -1.73 25.86
C VAL A 68 -10.00 -1.35 24.78
N ASP A 69 -11.23 -1.04 25.17
CA ASP A 69 -12.30 -0.72 24.23
C ASP A 69 -12.03 0.60 23.49
N ARG A 70 -11.61 1.65 24.20
CA ARG A 70 -11.17 2.90 23.59
C ARG A 70 -10.00 2.67 22.63
N ARG A 71 -9.02 1.87 23.04
CA ARG A 71 -7.85 1.60 22.20
C ARG A 71 -8.21 0.82 20.94
N ARG A 72 -9.15 -0.13 21.02
CA ARG A 72 -9.69 -0.84 19.84
C ARG A 72 -10.39 0.12 18.89
N GLU A 73 -11.22 1.02 19.41
CA GLU A 73 -11.93 2.00 18.60
C GLU A 73 -10.96 2.91 17.82
N GLU A 74 -9.90 3.39 18.48
CA GLU A 74 -8.84 4.17 17.85
C GLU A 74 -8.16 3.39 16.70
N ILE A 75 -7.74 2.15 16.96
CA ILE A 75 -7.05 1.31 15.96
C ILE A 75 -7.99 0.97 14.80
N ASN A 76 -9.26 0.64 15.06
CA ASN A 76 -10.25 0.35 14.03
C ASN A 76 -10.53 1.57 13.15
N THR A 77 -10.63 2.76 13.76
CA THR A 77 -10.80 4.02 13.03
C THR A 77 -9.61 4.27 12.10
N GLU A 78 -8.40 4.07 12.59
CA GLU A 78 -7.20 4.21 11.77
C GLU A 78 -7.12 3.16 10.66
N LEU A 79 -7.49 1.91 10.96
CA LEU A 79 -7.55 0.83 9.99
C LEU A 79 -8.54 1.14 8.86
N ALA A 80 -9.74 1.63 9.19
CA ALA A 80 -10.73 2.05 8.20
C ALA A 80 -10.20 3.14 7.28
N ARG A 81 -9.49 4.14 7.83
CA ARG A 81 -8.82 5.18 7.04
C ARG A 81 -7.74 4.60 6.11
N VAL A 82 -6.92 3.68 6.61
CA VAL A 82 -5.87 3.03 5.80
C VAL A 82 -6.49 2.21 4.66
N LEU A 83 -7.57 1.47 4.92
CA LEU A 83 -8.27 0.71 3.90
C LEU A 83 -8.84 1.61 2.80
N ALA A 84 -9.49 2.73 3.16
CA ALA A 84 -9.96 3.71 2.18
C ALA A 84 -8.80 4.30 1.34
N LEU A 85 -7.66 4.60 1.97
CA LEU A 85 -6.46 5.07 1.27
C LEU A 85 -5.86 3.99 0.35
N ARG A 86 -5.95 2.71 0.72
CA ARG A 86 -5.47 1.60 -0.10
C ARG A 86 -6.29 1.45 -1.37
N ASP A 87 -7.61 1.61 -1.30
CA ASP A 87 -8.46 1.55 -2.48
C ASP A 87 -8.10 2.65 -3.49
N ALA A 88 -7.90 3.88 -3.00
CA ALA A 88 -7.42 4.98 -3.82
C ALA A 88 -6.01 4.73 -4.39
N ALA A 89 -5.11 4.17 -3.58
CA ALA A 89 -3.75 3.83 -4.00
C ALA A 89 -3.74 2.71 -5.06
N ARG A 90 -4.62 1.70 -4.94
CA ARG A 90 -4.79 0.62 -5.91
C ARG A 90 -5.20 1.16 -7.28
N ALA A 91 -6.21 2.03 -7.31
CA ALA A 91 -6.64 2.67 -8.56
C ALA A 91 -5.54 3.55 -9.19
N ARG A 92 -4.70 4.19 -8.37
CA ARG A 92 -3.53 4.95 -8.86
C ARG A 92 -2.44 4.03 -9.41
N LEU A 93 -2.14 2.95 -8.71
CA LEU A 93 -1.15 1.96 -9.13
C LEU A 93 -1.55 1.30 -10.46
N GLN A 94 -2.81 0.89 -10.61
CA GLN A 94 -3.33 0.32 -11.86
C GLN A 94 -3.18 1.30 -13.03
N ARG A 95 -3.52 2.57 -12.84
CA ARG A 95 -3.36 3.61 -13.87
C ARG A 95 -1.89 3.87 -14.22
N ALA A 96 -1.02 3.95 -13.22
CA ALA A 96 0.41 4.16 -13.45
C ALA A 96 1.03 2.98 -14.20
N PHE A 97 0.67 1.76 -13.81
CA PHE A 97 1.09 0.53 -14.48
C PHE A 97 0.62 0.49 -15.94
N GLY A 98 -0.67 0.75 -16.19
CA GLY A 98 -1.20 0.78 -17.56
C GLY A 98 -0.49 1.79 -18.46
N LYS A 99 -0.19 2.98 -17.95
CA LYS A 99 0.56 4.02 -18.68
C LYS A 99 1.99 3.60 -18.99
N ASP A 100 2.68 3.03 -18.01
CA ASP A 100 4.04 2.52 -18.16
C ASP A 100 4.11 1.38 -19.20
N GLN A 101 3.20 0.42 -19.12
CA GLN A 101 3.10 -0.68 -20.09
C GLN A 101 2.81 -0.17 -21.50
N ALA A 102 1.85 0.76 -21.65
CA ALA A 102 1.54 1.35 -22.95
C ALA A 102 2.76 2.06 -23.56
N MET A 103 3.53 2.78 -22.74
CA MET A 103 4.74 3.48 -23.20
C MET A 103 5.83 2.50 -23.62
N GLN A 104 6.08 1.46 -22.82
CA GLN A 104 7.04 0.41 -23.15
C GLN A 104 6.70 -0.31 -24.46
N GLU A 105 5.42 -0.65 -24.68
CA GLU A 105 4.99 -1.28 -25.92
C GLU A 105 5.09 -0.34 -27.13
N LEU A 106 4.80 0.95 -26.96
CA LEU A 106 4.98 1.95 -28.02
C LEU A 106 6.45 2.06 -28.44
N VAL A 107 7.37 2.14 -27.47
CA VAL A 107 8.82 2.18 -27.73
C VAL A 107 9.27 0.92 -28.47
N LYS A 108 8.91 -0.27 -27.97
CA LYS A 108 9.23 -1.55 -28.61
C LYS A 108 8.73 -1.62 -30.05
N ARG A 109 7.50 -1.16 -30.31
CA ARG A 109 6.91 -1.15 -31.65
C ARG A 109 7.72 -0.26 -32.61
N LEU A 110 8.07 0.95 -32.19
CA LEU A 110 8.86 1.87 -33.02
C LEU A 110 10.26 1.34 -33.30
N GLU A 111 10.86 0.61 -32.35
CA GLU A 111 12.15 -0.05 -32.57
C GLU A 111 12.06 -1.18 -33.61
N ARG A 112 11.01 -2.01 -33.55
CA ARG A 112 10.75 -3.05 -34.55
C ARG A 112 10.51 -2.47 -35.93
N GLU A 113 9.70 -1.43 -36.06
CA GLU A 113 9.42 -0.75 -37.32
C GLU A 113 10.71 -0.17 -37.94
N ARG A 114 11.59 0.41 -37.12
CA ARG A 114 12.90 0.91 -37.57
C ARG A 114 13.84 -0.21 -38.00
N GLN A 115 13.87 -1.33 -37.28
CA GLN A 115 14.68 -2.48 -37.67
C GLN A 115 14.21 -3.06 -39.01
N ALA A 116 12.90 -3.20 -39.20
CA ALA A 116 12.32 -3.66 -40.46
C ALA A 116 12.62 -2.70 -41.63
N ALA A 117 12.54 -1.39 -41.40
CA ALA A 117 12.89 -0.38 -42.41
C ALA A 117 14.37 -0.43 -42.82
N ARG A 118 15.27 -0.77 -41.88
CA ARG A 118 16.72 -0.95 -42.16
C ARG A 118 17.04 -2.23 -42.92
N GLN A 119 16.22 -3.26 -42.79
CA GLN A 119 16.44 -4.57 -43.43
C GLN A 119 15.84 -4.69 -44.84
N LYS A 120 14.99 -3.75 -45.28
CA LYS A 120 14.48 -3.75 -46.65
C LYS A 120 15.61 -3.48 -47.65
N PRO A 121 15.98 -4.44 -48.53
CA PRO A 121 16.97 -4.20 -49.56
C PRO A 121 16.42 -3.19 -50.56
N ARG A 122 17.24 -2.20 -50.91
CA ARG A 122 16.95 -1.25 -51.97
C ARG A 122 17.22 -1.98 -53.29
N PHE A 123 16.19 -2.60 -53.86
CA PHE A 123 16.20 -3.12 -55.22
C PHE A 123 16.06 -1.97 -56.23
#